data_AF-A0A2T2RNX0-F1
#
_entry.id   AF-A0A2T2RNX0-F1
#
_cell.length_a   1.000
_cell.length_b   1.000
_cell.length_c   1.000
_cell.angle_alpha   90.00
_cell.angle_beta   90.00
_cell.angle_gamma   90.00
#
_symmetry.space_group_name_H-M   'P 1'
#
loop_
_entity.id
_entity.type
_entity.pdbx_description
1 polymer ?
#
loop_
_entity_poly.entity_id
_entity_poly.type
_entity_poly.pdbx_seq_one_letter_code
_entity_poly.pdbx_strand_id
1 'polypeptide(L)'
;MRKGKRLLALEGATLTAALITGTSVAQAASFDFSETYDTRVTIDPSFRPDNQNLFRVTVTGESADAPFGLTNFVSDTYGQFNPNTNTATFDANPAAIGIEGEPILSDRYFGGRNELFGRASDMAEFNFEQGTVMGAGTIALTGGEGVFENATGTIDFTQNDTLPGSELPQSFEGEARLDYQVQTPQPVPEPGTNAMLVASAGIIGFGFLKRSRRRKST
;
A
#
# COMPACT_ATOMS: atom_id res chain seq x y z
N MET A 1 -40.47 -52.26 -56.01
CA MET A 1 -40.45 -50.91 -55.41
C MET A 1 -39.23 -50.76 -54.52
N ARG A 2 -38.42 -49.73 -54.82
CA ARG A 2 -37.46 -48.97 -53.98
C ARG A 2 -36.35 -49.69 -53.17
N LYS A 3 -35.11 -49.45 -53.64
CA LYS A 3 -33.87 -48.94 -52.95
C LYS A 3 -33.30 -49.80 -51.80
N GLY A 4 -32.00 -50.10 -51.66
CA GLY A 4 -30.77 -49.61 -52.27
C GLY A 4 -29.78 -49.11 -51.18
N LYS A 5 -28.49 -49.51 -51.29
CA LYS A 5 -27.27 -48.88 -50.69
C LYS A 5 -27.12 -48.95 -49.14
N ARG A 6 -25.94 -48.89 -48.52
CA ARG A 6 -24.50 -49.04 -48.82
C ARG A 6 -23.78 -49.03 -47.45
N LEU A 7 -22.60 -49.66 -47.42
CA LEU A 7 -21.37 -49.32 -46.69
C LEU A 7 -21.31 -48.00 -45.88
N LEU A 8 -20.64 -48.06 -44.71
CA LEU A 8 -19.58 -47.16 -44.16
C LEU A 8 -19.54 -47.35 -42.62
N ALA A 9 -18.53 -48.00 -42.03
CA ALA A 9 -17.24 -47.43 -41.66
C ALA A 9 -17.38 -46.01 -41.06
N LEU A 10 -17.16 -45.87 -39.75
CA LEU A 10 -16.70 -44.61 -39.18
C LEU A 10 -15.60 -44.90 -38.15
N GLU A 11 -14.46 -44.30 -38.44
CA GLU A 11 -13.18 -44.38 -37.76
C GLU A 11 -13.20 -43.67 -36.41
N GLY A 12 -12.20 -43.98 -35.58
CA GLY A 12 -12.06 -43.52 -34.21
C GLY A 12 -11.95 -42.00 -34.08
N ALA A 13 -12.61 -41.47 -33.07
CA ALA A 13 -12.36 -40.12 -32.58
C ALA A 13 -11.20 -40.19 -31.57
N THR A 14 -10.02 -39.79 -32.02
CA THR A 14 -8.87 -39.49 -31.14
C THR A 14 -9.22 -38.25 -30.32
N LEU A 15 -9.35 -38.41 -29.00
CA LEU A 15 -9.58 -37.29 -28.08
C LEU A 15 -8.23 -36.62 -27.79
N THR A 16 -7.96 -35.48 -28.43
CA THR A 16 -6.80 -34.65 -28.11
C THR A 16 -7.10 -33.85 -26.85
N ALA A 17 -6.54 -34.27 -25.72
CA ALA A 17 -6.57 -33.48 -24.49
C ALA A 17 -5.58 -32.31 -24.63
N ALA A 18 -6.09 -31.09 -24.80
CA ALA A 18 -5.29 -29.88 -24.72
C ALA A 18 -4.97 -29.60 -23.24
N LEU A 19 -3.69 -29.67 -22.89
CA LEU A 19 -3.19 -29.28 -21.58
C LEU A 19 -3.16 -27.74 -21.52
N ILE A 20 -4.16 -27.11 -20.91
CA ILE A 20 -4.15 -25.67 -20.64
C ILE A 20 -3.35 -25.47 -19.35
N THR A 21 -2.04 -25.24 -19.46
CA THR A 21 -1.24 -24.70 -18.36
C THR A 21 -1.50 -23.19 -18.28
N GLY A 22 -2.56 -22.80 -17.57
CA GLY A 22 -2.74 -21.42 -17.17
C GLY A 22 -1.79 -21.10 -16.02
N THR A 23 -0.73 -20.36 -16.29
CA THR A 23 0.01 -19.65 -15.24
C THR A 23 -0.89 -18.53 -14.73
N SER A 24 -1.43 -18.65 -13.51
CA SER A 24 -2.09 -17.55 -12.83
C SER A 24 -1.05 -16.47 -12.55
N VAL A 25 -1.11 -15.36 -13.28
CA VAL A 25 -0.35 -14.16 -12.92
C VAL A 25 -1.09 -13.54 -11.74
N ALA A 26 -0.46 -13.54 -10.55
CA ALA A 26 -0.99 -12.84 -9.39
C ALA A 26 -1.15 -11.35 -9.77
N GLN A 27 -2.39 -10.84 -9.76
CA GLN A 27 -2.66 -9.43 -10.02
C GLN A 27 -2.51 -8.64 -8.72
N ALA A 28 -1.69 -7.60 -8.74
CA ALA A 28 -1.52 -6.69 -7.60
C ALA A 28 -2.87 -6.09 -7.19
N ALA A 29 -3.11 -5.96 -5.88
CA ALA A 29 -4.30 -5.28 -5.36
C ALA A 29 -4.02 -3.78 -5.22
N SER A 30 -4.93 -2.95 -5.74
CA SER A 30 -4.88 -1.49 -5.63
C SER A 30 -5.97 -1.02 -4.65
N PHE A 31 -5.61 -0.12 -3.75
CA PHE A 31 -6.52 0.51 -2.81
C PHE A 31 -6.38 2.02 -2.96
N ASP A 32 -7.46 2.65 -3.42
CA ASP A 32 -7.56 4.10 -3.50
C ASP A 32 -8.63 4.55 -2.51
N PHE A 33 -8.25 5.43 -1.59
CA PHE A 33 -9.17 5.99 -0.61
C PHE A 33 -8.68 7.36 -0.15
N SER A 34 -9.58 8.14 0.45
CA SER A 34 -9.28 9.46 0.97
C SER A 34 -9.72 9.55 2.42
N GLU A 35 -8.98 10.27 3.24
CA GLU A 35 -9.30 10.47 4.64
C GLU A 35 -8.86 11.85 5.11
N THR A 36 -9.59 12.41 6.06
CA THR A 36 -9.29 13.69 6.70
C THR A 36 -8.90 13.45 8.15
N TYR A 37 -7.80 14.07 8.58
CA TYR A 37 -7.28 13.97 9.95
C TYR A 37 -7.24 15.35 10.60
N ASP A 38 -7.62 15.40 11.86
CA ASP A 38 -7.29 16.54 12.73
C ASP A 38 -5.79 16.45 13.02
N THR A 39 -5.05 17.53 12.74
CA THR A 39 -3.59 17.55 12.86
C THR A 39 -3.10 18.41 14.00
N ARG A 40 -1.94 18.02 14.54
CA ARG A 40 -1.09 18.86 15.37
C ARG A 40 0.31 18.86 14.79
N VAL A 41 0.78 20.06 14.48
CA VAL A 41 2.15 20.31 14.05
C VAL A 41 2.98 20.73 15.25
N THR A 42 4.19 20.17 15.36
CA THR A 42 5.19 20.56 16.35
C THR A 42 6.52 20.84 15.65
N ILE A 43 7.07 22.03 15.86
CA ILE A 43 8.37 22.44 15.35
C ILE A 43 9.37 22.34 16.50
N ASP A 44 10.48 21.63 16.29
CA ASP A 44 11.60 21.57 17.23
C ASP A 44 12.58 22.74 16.96
N PRO A 45 12.60 23.77 17.82
CA PRO A 45 13.48 24.92 17.67
C PRO A 45 14.93 24.63 18.08
N SER A 46 15.20 23.47 18.68
CA SER A 46 16.55 23.07 19.12
C SER A 46 17.36 22.38 18.03
N PHE A 47 16.70 21.96 16.95
CA PHE A 47 17.36 21.40 15.78
C PHE A 47 18.17 22.47 15.05
N ARG A 48 19.47 22.23 14.85
CA ARG A 48 20.41 23.18 14.19
C ARG A 48 20.31 24.62 14.74
N PRO A 49 20.70 24.84 16.02
CA PRO A 49 20.60 26.16 16.66
C PRO A 49 21.47 27.24 15.98
N ASP A 50 22.41 26.81 15.13
CA ASP A 50 23.24 27.64 14.26
C ASP A 50 22.51 28.19 13.02
N ASN A 51 21.34 27.63 12.67
CA ASN A 51 20.54 28.06 11.52
C ASN A 51 19.04 28.05 11.83
N GLN A 52 18.50 29.22 12.18
CA GLN A 52 17.09 29.40 12.57
C GLN A 52 16.07 29.14 11.45
N ASN A 53 16.52 29.02 10.20
CA ASN A 53 15.65 28.67 9.08
C ASN A 53 15.52 27.16 8.89
N LEU A 54 16.31 26.36 9.60
CA LEU A 54 16.22 24.91 9.58
C LEU A 54 15.61 24.43 10.89
N PHE A 55 14.69 23.47 10.80
CA PHE A 55 14.03 22.90 11.96
C PHE A 55 13.57 21.48 11.64
N ARG A 56 13.26 20.72 12.70
CA ARG A 56 12.59 19.43 12.57
C ARG A 56 11.11 19.63 12.84
N VAL A 57 10.26 18.98 12.07
CA VAL A 57 8.82 19.01 12.25
C VAL A 57 8.29 17.62 12.49
N THR A 58 7.39 17.51 13.45
CA THR A 58 6.55 16.34 13.66
C THR A 58 5.10 16.76 13.48
N VAL A 59 4.40 16.11 12.56
CA VAL A 59 2.95 16.23 12.38
C VAL A 59 2.31 14.96 12.88
N THR A 60 1.35 15.08 13.79
CA THR A 60 0.50 13.97 14.21
C THR A 60 -0.91 14.20 13.71
N GLY A 61 -1.57 13.16 13.21
CA GLY A 61 -2.97 13.23 12.82
C GLY A 61 -3.82 12.17 13.50
N GLU A 62 -5.09 12.50 13.76
CA GLU A 62 -6.10 11.58 14.29
C GLU A 62 -7.37 11.64 13.43
N SER A 63 -7.96 10.47 13.14
CA SER A 63 -9.28 10.33 12.51
C SER A 63 -9.99 9.11 13.09
N ALA A 64 -11.24 9.28 13.50
CA ALA A 64 -12.06 8.20 14.03
C ALA A 64 -12.51 7.20 12.95
N ASP A 65 -12.59 7.66 11.69
CA ASP A 65 -13.26 6.95 10.60
C ASP A 65 -12.28 6.40 9.55
N ALA A 66 -10.97 6.60 9.75
CA ALA A 66 -9.94 6.20 8.80
C ALA A 66 -10.03 4.70 8.40
N PRO A 67 -10.10 4.40 7.09
CA PRO A 67 -10.14 3.03 6.59
C PRO A 67 -8.95 2.18 7.06
N PHE A 68 -9.16 0.86 7.08
CA PHE A 68 -8.13 -0.13 7.43
C PHE A 68 -7.54 0.02 8.84
N GLY A 69 -8.13 0.86 9.70
CA GLY A 69 -7.64 1.11 11.04
C GLY A 69 -6.44 2.04 11.09
N LEU A 70 -6.24 2.89 10.07
CA LEU A 70 -5.19 3.91 10.03
C LEU A 70 -5.61 5.18 10.78
N THR A 71 -6.20 5.05 11.96
CA THR A 71 -6.83 6.16 12.70
C THR A 71 -5.86 7.21 13.22
N ASN A 72 -4.55 6.96 13.13
CA ASN A 72 -3.50 7.86 13.58
C ASN A 72 -2.37 7.90 12.54
N PHE A 73 -1.69 9.03 12.46
CA PHE A 73 -0.38 9.08 11.83
C PHE A 73 0.63 9.92 12.60
N VAL A 74 1.90 9.64 12.37
CA VAL A 74 3.03 10.50 12.72
C VAL A 74 3.88 10.68 11.47
N SER A 75 4.17 11.92 11.10
CA SER A 75 5.07 12.30 10.02
C SER A 75 6.19 13.14 10.58
N ASP A 76 7.43 12.75 10.27
CA ASP A 76 8.65 13.42 10.72
C ASP A 76 9.41 13.94 9.50
N THR A 77 9.67 15.24 9.46
CA THR A 77 10.40 15.88 8.35
C THR A 77 11.43 16.89 8.86
N TYR A 78 12.38 17.22 7.99
CA TYR A 78 13.20 18.41 8.14
C TYR A 78 12.58 19.53 7.32
N GLY A 79 12.53 20.73 7.87
CA GLY A 79 12.02 21.92 7.21
C GLY A 79 13.10 22.96 6.95
N GLN A 80 12.97 23.68 5.84
CA GLN A 80 13.72 24.90 5.54
C GLN A 80 12.75 26.03 5.23
N PHE A 81 12.75 27.08 6.06
CA PHE A 81 11.90 28.26 5.88
C PHE A 81 12.62 29.39 5.14
N ASN A 82 11.95 29.99 4.18
CA ASN A 82 12.38 31.19 3.47
C ASN A 82 11.56 32.40 3.94
N PRO A 83 12.13 33.30 4.76
CA PRO A 83 11.41 34.45 5.28
C PRO A 83 11.09 35.51 4.22
N ASN A 84 11.70 35.45 3.03
CA ASN A 84 11.39 36.41 1.95
C ASN A 84 10.09 36.06 1.23
N THR A 85 9.70 34.79 1.23
CA THR A 85 8.50 34.29 0.55
C THR A 85 7.47 33.74 1.53
N ASN A 86 7.79 33.64 2.82
CA ASN A 86 6.99 32.96 3.84
C ASN A 86 6.63 31.52 3.44
N THR A 87 7.55 30.82 2.80
CA THR A 87 7.36 29.43 2.39
C THR A 87 8.35 28.53 3.10
N ALA A 88 7.93 27.33 3.49
CA ALA A 88 8.83 26.27 3.93
C ALA A 88 8.80 25.09 2.97
N THR A 89 9.95 24.48 2.75
CA THR A 89 10.07 23.16 2.09
C THR A 89 10.37 22.12 3.14
N PHE A 90 9.76 20.95 3.04
CA PHE A 90 9.96 19.86 3.98
C PHE A 90 10.30 18.57 3.25
N ASP A 91 11.18 17.78 3.83
CA ASP A 91 11.53 16.47 3.29
C ASP A 91 11.98 15.52 4.40
N ALA A 92 11.62 14.25 4.28
CA ALA A 92 12.10 13.20 5.16
C ALA A 92 13.60 12.90 4.95
N ASN A 93 14.14 13.17 3.75
CA ASN A 93 15.56 13.09 3.46
C ASN A 93 16.22 14.46 3.66
N PRO A 94 17.07 14.63 4.69
CA PRO A 94 17.69 15.91 5.02
C PRO A 94 18.55 16.47 3.89
N ALA A 95 19.15 15.59 3.06
CA ALA A 95 19.97 16.00 1.93
C ALA A 95 19.17 16.75 0.84
N ALA A 96 17.86 16.54 0.75
CA ALA A 96 17.00 17.24 -0.21
C ALA A 96 16.94 18.75 0.04
N ILE A 97 17.13 19.17 1.30
CA ILE A 97 17.18 20.58 1.72
C ILE A 97 18.59 21.01 2.17
N GLY A 98 19.62 20.27 1.77
CA GLY A 98 21.03 20.63 2.00
C GLY A 98 21.54 20.37 3.41
N ILE A 99 20.87 19.52 4.20
CA ILE A 99 21.34 19.10 5.51
C ILE A 99 22.11 17.78 5.36
N GLU A 100 23.37 17.78 5.80
CA GLU A 100 24.22 16.58 5.82
C GLU A 100 24.32 15.97 7.23
N GLY A 101 24.62 14.67 7.30
CA GLY A 101 24.93 13.96 8.54
C GLY A 101 23.72 13.59 9.41
N GLU A 102 22.51 13.91 8.97
CA GLU A 102 21.26 13.57 9.66
C GLU A 102 20.61 12.30 9.09
N PRO A 103 19.88 11.52 9.91
CA PRO A 103 19.18 10.33 9.45
C PRO A 103 17.98 10.70 8.56
N ILE A 104 17.64 9.79 7.63
CA ILE A 104 16.37 9.86 6.90
C ILE A 104 15.22 9.56 7.87
N LEU A 105 14.24 10.44 7.90
CA LEU A 105 13.02 10.32 8.70
C LEU A 105 11.96 9.50 7.95
N SER A 106 10.82 9.27 8.61
CA SER A 106 9.77 8.42 8.06
C SER A 106 8.41 8.77 8.62
N ASP A 107 7.38 8.45 7.85
CA ASP A 107 5.98 8.56 8.25
C ASP A 107 5.44 7.20 8.62
N ARG A 108 4.49 7.18 9.56
CA ARG A 108 3.80 5.97 10.01
C ARG A 108 2.32 6.25 10.20
N TYR A 109 1.49 5.41 9.59
CA TYR A 109 0.03 5.40 9.71
C TYR A 109 -0.41 4.13 10.42
N PHE A 110 -1.21 4.24 11.48
CA PHE A 110 -1.51 3.13 12.40
C PHE A 110 -2.80 3.36 13.21
N GLY A 111 -3.17 2.39 14.05
CA GLY A 111 -4.34 2.47 14.94
C GLY A 111 -5.01 1.12 15.17
N GLY A 112 -4.85 0.20 14.22
CA GLY A 112 -5.35 -1.17 14.28
C GLY A 112 -4.26 -2.21 14.04
N ARG A 113 -4.57 -3.20 13.19
CA ARG A 113 -3.65 -4.30 12.81
C ARG A 113 -2.85 -4.03 11.54
N ASN A 114 -3.17 -2.96 10.83
CA ASN A 114 -2.54 -2.58 9.58
C ASN A 114 -1.77 -1.29 9.78
N GLU A 115 -0.65 -1.17 9.10
CA GLU A 115 0.18 0.02 9.12
C GLU A 115 0.68 0.35 7.72
N LEU A 116 0.93 1.64 7.46
CA LEU A 116 1.65 2.10 6.28
C LEU A 116 2.87 2.91 6.71
N PHE A 117 3.95 2.77 5.94
CA PHE A 117 5.20 3.50 6.16
C PHE A 117 5.53 4.31 4.92
N GLY A 118 5.93 5.56 5.11
CA GLY A 118 6.22 6.46 4.00
C GLY A 118 7.34 7.45 4.28
N ARG A 119 7.58 8.31 3.29
CA ARG A 119 8.50 9.44 3.37
C ARG A 119 7.91 10.64 2.66
N ALA A 120 7.71 11.72 3.41
CA ALA A 120 7.16 12.97 2.92
C ALA A 120 8.18 13.82 2.14
N SER A 121 7.64 14.53 1.15
CA SER A 121 8.26 15.65 0.44
C SER A 121 7.17 16.66 0.12
N ASP A 122 7.28 17.87 0.68
CA ASP A 122 6.18 18.82 0.68
C ASP A 122 6.63 20.29 0.81
N MET A 123 5.66 21.19 0.68
CA MET A 123 5.85 22.63 0.81
C MET A 123 4.65 23.24 1.54
N ALA A 124 4.90 24.30 2.32
CA ALA A 124 3.86 25.09 2.94
C ALA A 124 4.06 26.60 2.72
N GLU A 125 2.95 27.31 2.60
CA GLU A 125 2.87 28.77 2.57
C GLU A 125 2.27 29.29 3.89
N PHE A 126 2.99 30.19 4.55
CA PHE A 126 2.60 30.81 5.81
C PHE A 126 2.01 32.19 5.54
N ASN A 127 0.76 32.38 5.93
CA ASN A 127 0.10 33.68 5.91
C ASN A 127 -0.08 34.19 7.34
N PHE A 128 0.94 34.87 7.86
CA PHE A 128 0.92 35.44 9.21
C PHE A 128 -0.11 36.56 9.40
N GLU A 129 -0.56 37.22 8.32
CA GLU A 129 -1.61 38.24 8.38
C GLU A 129 -3.00 37.62 8.57
N GLN A 130 -3.26 36.49 7.90
CA GLN A 130 -4.51 35.75 8.01
C GLN A 130 -4.49 34.72 9.14
N GLY A 131 -3.31 34.44 9.70
CA GLY A 131 -3.13 33.44 10.74
C GLY A 131 -3.31 32.02 10.21
N THR A 132 -2.86 31.72 8.99
CA THR A 132 -3.05 30.41 8.35
C THR A 132 -1.76 29.85 7.77
N VAL A 133 -1.69 28.52 7.65
CA VAL A 133 -0.67 27.80 6.87
C VAL A 133 -1.37 26.87 5.92
N MET A 134 -0.95 26.87 4.65
CA MET A 134 -1.43 25.92 3.65
C MET A 134 -0.26 25.07 3.17
N GLY A 135 -0.32 23.78 3.47
CA GLY A 135 0.65 22.76 3.07
C GLY A 135 0.12 21.85 1.97
N ALA A 136 1.00 21.36 1.11
CA ALA A 136 0.69 20.26 0.21
C ALA A 136 1.96 19.51 -0.18
N GLY A 137 1.81 18.22 -0.48
CA GLY A 137 2.91 17.40 -0.95
C GLY A 137 2.52 15.96 -1.18
N THR A 138 3.55 15.13 -1.25
CA THR A 138 3.40 13.70 -1.53
C THR A 138 4.25 12.89 -0.56
N ILE A 139 3.72 11.75 -0.16
CA ILE A 139 4.39 10.77 0.67
C ILE A 139 4.59 9.52 -0.16
N ALA A 140 5.85 9.13 -0.36
CA ALA A 140 6.18 7.90 -1.05
C ALA A 140 6.05 6.72 -0.08
N LEU A 141 5.16 5.76 -0.38
CA LEU A 141 5.01 4.56 0.43
C LEU A 141 6.22 3.64 0.25
N THR A 142 6.78 3.24 1.38
CA THR A 142 7.98 2.39 1.47
C THR A 142 7.68 0.98 1.99
N GLY A 143 6.46 0.75 2.47
CA GLY A 143 6.01 -0.53 2.99
C GLY A 143 4.76 -0.40 3.85
N GLY A 144 4.43 -1.49 4.51
CA GLY A 144 3.33 -1.56 5.47
C GLY A 144 3.25 -2.91 6.14
N GLU A 145 2.30 -3.04 7.06
CA GLU A 145 1.99 -4.27 7.79
C GLU A 145 0.53 -4.69 7.55
N GLY A 146 0.24 -5.96 7.85
CA GLY A 146 -1.10 -6.52 7.69
C GLY A 146 -1.50 -6.58 6.23
N VAL A 147 -2.64 -5.97 5.86
CA VAL A 147 -3.09 -5.93 4.46
C VAL A 147 -2.17 -5.13 3.55
N PHE A 148 -1.29 -4.30 4.12
CA PHE A 148 -0.34 -3.47 3.41
C PHE A 148 1.09 -4.05 3.39
N GLU A 149 1.24 -5.35 3.65
CA GLU A 149 2.55 -5.99 3.60
C GLU A 149 3.21 -5.79 2.22
N ASN A 150 4.42 -5.22 2.20
CA ASN A 150 5.15 -4.83 0.99
C ASN A 150 4.40 -3.82 0.10
N ALA A 151 3.55 -2.99 0.68
CA ALA A 151 2.85 -1.94 -0.05
C ALA A 151 3.81 -0.91 -0.66
N THR A 152 3.48 -0.45 -1.85
CA THR A 152 4.10 0.69 -2.54
C THR A 152 3.03 1.67 -2.99
N GLY A 153 3.43 2.85 -3.44
CA GLY A 153 2.50 3.85 -3.97
C GLY A 153 2.74 5.22 -3.36
N THR A 154 1.70 6.04 -3.32
CA THR A 154 1.79 7.44 -2.89
C THR A 154 0.61 7.82 -2.02
N ILE A 155 0.81 8.82 -1.18
CA ILE A 155 -0.26 9.58 -0.54
C ILE A 155 -0.05 11.03 -0.94
N ASP A 156 -0.99 11.59 -1.68
CA ASP A 156 -1.00 13.04 -1.93
C ASP A 156 -1.78 13.71 -0.80
N PHE A 157 -1.34 14.87 -0.33
CA PHE A 157 -2.04 15.55 0.75
C PHE A 157 -2.11 17.05 0.57
N THR A 158 -3.12 17.62 1.22
CA THR A 158 -3.25 19.05 1.49
C THR A 158 -3.51 19.24 2.97
N GLN A 159 -2.93 20.27 3.56
CA GLN A 159 -3.09 20.61 4.96
C GLN A 159 -3.43 22.09 5.11
N ASN A 160 -4.35 22.41 6.01
CA ASN A 160 -4.71 23.77 6.35
C ASN A 160 -4.70 23.93 7.86
N ASP A 161 -3.81 24.77 8.37
CA ASP A 161 -3.63 24.96 9.80
C ASP A 161 -3.87 26.41 10.23
N THR A 162 -4.19 26.56 11.52
CA THR A 162 -4.37 27.87 12.15
C THR A 162 -3.12 28.26 12.95
N LEU A 163 -2.55 29.42 12.64
CA LEU A 163 -1.42 29.99 13.38
C LEU A 163 -1.92 30.75 14.62
N PRO A 164 -1.29 30.56 15.80
CA PRO A 164 -1.66 31.28 17.01
C PRO A 164 -1.12 32.72 17.06
N GLY A 165 -0.33 33.16 16.08
CA GLY A 165 0.30 34.48 16.07
C GLY A 165 1.02 34.82 14.76
N SER A 166 1.80 35.92 14.79
CA SER A 166 2.47 36.50 13.63
C SER A 166 3.93 36.03 13.43
N GLU A 167 4.35 35.00 14.15
CA GLU A 167 5.70 34.40 14.08
C GLU A 167 5.55 32.88 13.97
N LEU A 168 6.63 32.19 13.57
CA LEU A 168 6.64 30.72 13.53
C LEU A 168 6.40 30.14 14.94
N PRO A 169 5.26 29.48 15.19
CA PRO A 169 4.93 28.94 16.50
C PRO A 169 5.66 27.61 16.75
N GLN A 170 5.80 27.23 18.02
CA GLN A 170 6.32 25.90 18.38
C GLN A 170 5.33 24.78 18.08
N SER A 171 4.03 25.06 18.14
CA SER A 171 2.98 24.10 17.82
C SER A 171 1.69 24.80 17.41
N PHE A 172 0.94 24.15 16.52
CA PHE A 172 -0.32 24.64 15.96
C PHE A 172 -1.16 23.46 15.44
N GLU A 173 -2.44 23.70 15.20
CA GLU A 173 -3.43 22.67 14.87
C GLU A 173 -4.14 23.01 13.56
N GLY A 174 -4.67 21.97 12.91
CA GLY A 174 -5.36 22.11 11.64
C GLY A 174 -5.99 20.82 11.17
N GLU A 175 -6.16 20.72 9.86
CA GLU A 175 -6.77 19.59 9.20
C GLU A 175 -5.94 19.20 7.97
N ALA A 176 -5.66 17.92 7.82
CA ALA A 176 -5.00 17.37 6.63
C ALA A 176 -5.91 16.37 5.92
N ARG A 177 -6.09 16.56 4.63
CA ARG A 177 -6.74 15.60 3.74
C ARG A 177 -5.68 14.83 2.98
N LEU A 178 -5.75 13.51 3.07
CA LEU A 178 -4.82 12.57 2.46
C LEU A 178 -5.57 11.71 1.43
N ASP A 179 -5.04 11.63 0.21
CA ASP A 179 -5.53 10.81 -0.89
C ASP A 179 -4.51 9.69 -1.16
N TYR A 180 -4.87 8.47 -0.78
CA TYR A 180 -4.02 7.29 -0.81
C TYR A 180 -4.14 6.56 -2.14
N GLN A 181 -3.01 6.15 -2.69
CA GLN A 181 -2.90 5.31 -3.89
C GLN A 181 -1.96 4.16 -3.55
N VAL A 182 -2.51 3.06 -3.03
CA VAL A 182 -1.74 1.95 -2.45
C VAL A 182 -1.76 0.74 -3.38
N GLN A 183 -0.60 0.16 -3.62
CA GLN A 183 -0.43 -1.08 -4.38
C GLN A 183 0.20 -2.14 -3.49
N THR A 184 -0.38 -3.34 -3.47
CA THR A 184 0.17 -4.48 -2.72
C THR A 184 0.42 -5.66 -3.63
N PRO A 185 1.47 -6.47 -3.38
CA PRO A 185 1.81 -7.61 -4.24
C PRO A 185 0.84 -8.80 -4.16
N GLN A 186 -0.05 -8.86 -3.17
CA GLN A 186 -0.87 -10.05 -2.90
C GLN A 186 -2.30 -9.93 -3.46
N PRO A 187 -2.75 -10.85 -4.33
CA PRO A 187 -4.15 -10.98 -4.72
C PRO A 187 -4.95 -11.67 -3.62
N VAL A 188 -6.10 -11.11 -3.26
CA VAL A 188 -7.14 -11.80 -2.48
C VAL A 188 -7.66 -12.99 -3.32
N PRO A 189 -7.73 -14.23 -2.79
CA PRO A 189 -8.30 -15.34 -3.53
C PRO A 189 -9.76 -15.04 -3.88
N GLU A 190 -10.14 -15.12 -5.16
CA GLU A 190 -11.54 -14.99 -5.56
C GLU A 190 -12.41 -16.03 -4.82
N PRO A 191 -13.51 -15.62 -4.16
CA PRO A 191 -14.48 -16.56 -3.61
C PRO A 191 -15.22 -17.22 -4.77
N GLY A 192 -14.79 -18.41 -5.19
CA GLY A 192 -15.51 -19.15 -6.23
C GLY A 192 -14.89 -20.45 -6.73
N THR A 193 -13.58 -20.66 -6.55
CA THR A 193 -12.99 -21.94 -6.99
C THR A 193 -13.07 -22.96 -5.85
N ASN A 194 -14.15 -23.74 -5.89
CA ASN A 194 -14.42 -24.93 -5.09
C ASN A 194 -13.14 -25.63 -4.60
N ALA A 195 -12.90 -25.60 -3.29
CA ALA A 195 -11.90 -26.42 -2.59
C ALA A 195 -12.16 -27.95 -2.72
N MET A 196 -13.13 -28.36 -3.54
CA MET A 196 -13.58 -29.75 -3.70
C MET A 196 -12.92 -30.48 -4.89
N LEU A 197 -12.00 -29.85 -5.64
CA LEU A 197 -11.31 -30.50 -6.77
C LEU A 197 -9.84 -30.88 -6.49
N VAL A 198 -9.23 -30.40 -5.41
CA VAL A 198 -7.85 -30.81 -5.03
C VAL A 198 -7.83 -32.12 -4.23
N ALA A 199 -8.97 -32.54 -3.65
CA ALA A 199 -9.05 -33.77 -2.87
C ALA A 199 -9.33 -35.05 -3.69
N SER A 200 -9.81 -34.96 -4.93
CA SER A 200 -10.24 -36.12 -5.73
C SER A 200 -9.22 -36.62 -6.76
N ALA A 201 -8.09 -35.94 -6.93
CA ALA A 201 -7.01 -36.34 -7.85
C ALA A 201 -5.96 -37.30 -7.24
N GLY A 202 -6.26 -37.91 -6.08
CA GLY A 202 -5.26 -38.65 -5.28
C GLY A 202 -5.41 -40.17 -5.17
N ILE A 203 -6.42 -40.81 -5.76
CA ILE A 203 -6.58 -42.28 -5.66
C ILE A 203 -7.06 -42.90 -6.97
N ILE A 204 -6.18 -42.98 -7.97
CA ILE A 204 -6.31 -43.98 -9.05
C ILE A 204 -4.93 -44.63 -9.28
N GLY A 205 -4.64 -45.62 -8.43
CA GLY A 205 -4.11 -46.94 -8.75
C GLY A 205 -2.74 -47.10 -9.42
N PHE A 206 -1.87 -47.91 -8.80
CA PHE A 206 -1.08 -48.95 -9.49
C PHE A 206 -0.69 -50.06 -8.51
N GLY A 207 -0.96 -51.33 -8.87
CA GLY A 207 -0.65 -52.49 -8.02
C GLY A 207 -1.04 -53.85 -8.60
N PHE A 208 -0.39 -54.22 -9.68
CA PHE A 208 -0.55 -55.43 -10.50
C PHE A 208 -0.48 -56.80 -9.76
N LEU A 209 -1.34 -57.73 -10.22
CA LEU A 209 -1.08 -59.16 -10.54
C LEU A 209 -0.31 -60.07 -9.54
N LYS A 210 -1.02 -61.10 -9.01
CA LYS A 210 -0.37 -62.41 -8.72
C LYS A 210 -1.30 -63.62 -8.91
N ARG A 211 -1.28 -64.13 -10.15
CA ARG A 211 -1.04 -65.54 -10.52
C ARG A 211 -1.98 -66.62 -9.95
N SER A 212 -3.02 -66.95 -10.72
CA SER A 212 -3.61 -68.28 -10.70
C SER A 212 -2.71 -69.28 -11.45
N ARG A 213 -2.37 -70.41 -10.80
CA ARG A 213 -2.33 -71.78 -11.36
C ARG A 213 -1.54 -72.77 -10.50
N ARG A 214 -2.11 -73.98 -10.44
CA ARG A 214 -1.60 -75.33 -10.07
C ARG A 214 -1.92 -75.75 -8.63
N ARG A 215 -2.50 -76.93 -8.35
CA ARG A 215 -2.72 -78.20 -9.09
C ARG A 215 -3.89 -78.95 -8.39
N LYS A 216 -4.86 -79.52 -9.12
CA LYS A 216 -5.03 -80.94 -9.49
C LYS A 216 -5.06 -81.97 -8.33
N SER A 217 -6.18 -82.70 -8.26
CA SER A 217 -6.36 -84.14 -7.95
C SER A 217 -6.03 -84.63 -6.54
N THR A 218 -7.05 -85.10 -5.79
CA THR A 218 -7.42 -86.53 -5.63
C THR A 218 -8.85 -86.58 -5.11
#